data_AF-A0A915ZP07-F1
#
_entry.id   AF-A0A915ZP07-F1
#
_cell.length_a   1.000
_cell.length_b   1.000
_cell.length_c   1.000
_cell.angle_alpha   90.00
_cell.angle_beta   90.00
_cell.angle_gamma   90.00
#
_symmetry.space_group_name_H-M   'P 1'
#
loop_
_entity.id
_entity.type
_entity.pdbx_description
1 polymer ?
#
loop_
_entity_poly.entity_id
_entity_poly.type
_entity_poly.pdbx_seq_one_letter_code
_entity_poly.pdbx_strand_id
1 'polypeptide(L)'
;MSEIEHAVVYGHCDAHTIRNLLQLNFPNQLFLTQDLSNAIQKIKCKRKIVGSDASHLLNFLLNQQKEDPTMFIQLLINPDSDKLSEIFWMTANQIML
;
A
#
# COMPACT_ATOMS: atom_id res chain seq x y z
N MET A 1 12.23 -7.82 18.30
CA MET A 1 11.38 -7.09 17.33
C MET A 1 9.96 -7.60 17.53
N SER A 2 8.93 -6.74 17.61
CA SER A 2 7.55 -7.24 17.81
C SER A 2 7.04 -7.94 16.54
N GLU A 3 6.17 -8.95 16.67
CA GLU A 3 5.59 -9.67 15.51
C GLU A 3 4.93 -8.71 14.52
N ILE A 4 4.27 -7.66 15.04
CA ILE A 4 3.67 -6.58 14.25
C ILE A 4 4.74 -5.82 13.46
N GLU A 5 5.86 -5.45 14.09
CA GLU A 5 6.93 -4.71 13.40
C GLU A 5 7.56 -5.55 12.29
N HIS A 6 7.78 -6.84 12.52
CA HIS A 6 8.28 -7.73 11.48
C HIS A 6 7.29 -7.84 10.29
N ALA A 7 6.00 -8.05 10.58
CA ALA A 7 4.97 -8.16 9.54
C ALA A 7 4.77 -6.86 8.76
N VAL A 8 4.91 -5.69 9.39
CA VAL A 8 4.80 -4.38 8.73
C VAL A 8 6.03 -4.07 7.88
N VAL A 9 7.24 -4.32 8.39
CA VAL A 9 8.50 -3.90 7.74
C VAL A 9 8.90 -4.86 6.62
N TYR A 10 8.74 -6.17 6.82
CA TYR A 10 9.22 -7.19 5.88
C TYR A 10 8.08 -7.90 5.14
N GLY A 11 6.93 -8.06 5.80
CA GLY A 11 5.77 -8.72 5.20
C GLY A 11 4.88 -7.80 4.36
N HIS A 12 5.01 -6.47 4.51
CA HIS A 12 4.07 -5.49 3.95
C HIS A 12 2.59 -5.82 4.24
N CYS A 13 2.33 -6.55 5.33
CA CYS A 13 1.01 -7.08 5.63
C CYS A 13 0.03 -5.97 6.02
N ASP A 14 -1.23 -6.13 5.62
CA ASP A 14 -2.31 -5.27 6.07
C ASP A 14 -2.76 -5.60 7.51
N ALA A 15 -3.57 -4.73 8.10
CA ALA A 15 -4.03 -4.90 9.48
C ALA A 15 -4.83 -6.20 9.69
N HIS A 16 -5.57 -6.65 8.66
CA HIS A 16 -6.36 -7.88 8.74
C HIS A 16 -5.46 -9.12 8.79
N THR A 17 -4.45 -9.18 7.93
CA THR A 17 -3.45 -10.24 7.86
C THR A 17 -2.66 -10.31 9.16
N ILE A 18 -2.19 -9.16 9.66
CA ILE A 18 -1.48 -9.08 10.95
C ILE A 18 -2.38 -9.57 12.09
N ARG A 19 -3.65 -9.15 12.13
CA ARG A 19 -4.61 -9.60 13.14
C ARG A 19 -4.78 -11.12 13.11
N ASN A 20 -4.93 -11.72 11.94
CA ASN A 20 -5.14 -13.16 11.83
C ASN A 20 -3.90 -13.95 12.30
N LEU A 21 -2.70 -13.47 11.97
CA LEU A 21 -1.45 -14.06 12.46
C LEU A 21 -1.34 -13.96 14.00
N LEU A 22 -1.64 -12.80 14.56
CA LEU A 22 -1.62 -12.60 16.01
C LEU A 22 -2.68 -13.45 16.73
N GLN A 23 -3.89 -13.55 16.19
CA GLN A 23 -4.96 -14.37 16.79
C GLN A 23 -4.59 -15.85 16.80
N LEU A 24 -3.87 -16.34 15.79
CA LEU A 24 -3.37 -17.71 15.73
C LEU A 24 -2.33 -17.97 16.85
N ASN A 25 -1.40 -17.03 17.06
CA ASN A 25 -0.34 -17.14 18.06
C ASN A 25 -0.82 -16.89 19.49
N PHE A 26 -1.84 -16.04 19.66
CA PHE A 26 -2.38 -15.61 20.94
C PHE A 26 -3.92 -15.71 20.96
N PRO A 27 -4.48 -16.93 20.96
CA PRO A 27 -5.93 -17.15 20.79
C PRO A 27 -6.79 -16.52 21.89
N ASN A 28 -6.22 -16.32 23.08
CA ASN A 28 -6.91 -15.74 24.24
C ASN A 28 -6.78 -14.20 24.33
N GLN A 29 -6.07 -13.57 23.39
CA GLN A 29 -5.94 -12.12 23.35
C GLN A 29 -6.90 -11.51 22.34
N LEU A 30 -7.49 -10.37 22.70
CA LEU A 30 -8.32 -9.58 21.82
C LEU A 30 -7.48 -8.54 21.10
N PHE A 31 -7.47 -8.61 19.76
CA PHE A 31 -6.79 -7.65 18.90
C PHE A 31 -7.82 -6.74 18.23
N LEU A 32 -8.02 -5.54 18.79
CA LEU A 32 -8.90 -4.53 18.19
C LEU A 32 -8.27 -3.96 16.91
N THR A 33 -9.08 -3.84 15.86
CA THR A 33 -8.63 -3.31 14.56
C THR A 33 -8.02 -1.90 14.68
N GLN A 34 -8.58 -1.07 15.56
CA GLN A 34 -8.10 0.29 15.79
C GLN A 34 -6.71 0.29 16.45
N ASP A 35 -6.50 -0.55 17.46
CA ASP A 35 -5.21 -0.66 18.14
C ASP A 35 -4.12 -1.18 17.21
N LEU A 36 -4.44 -2.17 16.37
CA LEU A 36 -3.54 -2.64 15.33
C LEU A 36 -3.20 -1.53 14.33
N SER A 37 -4.21 -0.81 13.85
CA SER A 37 -4.01 0.27 12.88
C SER A 37 -3.11 1.36 13.46
N ASN A 38 -3.31 1.74 14.72
CA ASN A 38 -2.47 2.69 15.44
C ASN A 38 -1.03 2.18 15.59
N ALA A 39 -0.86 0.91 15.96
CA ALA A 39 0.45 0.28 16.09
C ALA A 39 1.21 0.24 14.75
N ILE A 40 0.52 -0.15 13.67
CA ILE A 40 1.06 -0.19 12.31
C ILE A 40 1.50 1.21 11.87
N GLN A 41 0.65 2.23 12.06
CA GLN A 41 0.99 3.61 11.71
C GLN A 41 2.20 4.12 12.51
N LYS A 42 2.27 3.83 13.82
CA LYS A 42 3.40 4.20 14.67
C LYS A 42 4.71 3.56 14.18
N ILE A 43 4.65 2.29 13.76
CA ILE A 43 5.81 1.58 13.19
C ILE A 43 6.21 2.19 11.85
N LYS A 44 5.26 2.41 10.93
CA LYS A 44 5.53 3.05 9.63
C LYS A 44 6.20 4.42 9.79
N CYS A 45 5.67 5.24 10.71
CA CYS A 45 6.24 6.54 11.04
C CYS A 45 7.68 6.43 11.58
N LYS A 46 7.91 5.55 12.57
CA LYS A 46 9.23 5.33 13.15
C LYS A 46 10.25 4.82 12.13
N ARG A 47 9.83 3.95 11.23
CA ARG A 47 10.68 3.33 10.19
C ARG A 47 10.80 4.18 8.92
N LYS A 48 10.14 5.35 8.86
CA LYS A 48 10.07 6.20 7.67
C LYS A 48 9.62 5.43 6.43
N ILE A 49 8.68 4.49 6.62
CA ILE A 49 8.00 3.82 5.51
C ILE A 49 7.02 4.84 4.94
N VAL A 50 7.39 5.44 3.80
CA VAL A 50 6.61 6.46 3.11
C VAL A 50 5.97 5.84 1.88
N GLY A 51 4.72 6.20 1.61
CA GLY A 51 3.99 5.74 0.43
C GLY A 51 3.32 4.37 0.61
N SER A 52 2.16 4.21 -0.03
CA SER A 52 1.54 2.91 -0.29
C SER A 52 2.12 2.28 -1.55
N ASP A 53 1.89 0.99 -1.76
CA ASP A 53 2.27 0.31 -3.01
C ASP A 53 1.69 1.01 -4.24
N ALA A 54 0.45 1.49 -4.14
CA ALA A 54 -0.18 2.30 -5.19
C ALA A 54 0.57 3.63 -5.46
N SER A 55 1.07 4.31 -4.42
CA SER A 55 1.86 5.54 -4.61
C SER A 55 3.23 5.27 -5.23
N HIS A 56 3.86 4.14 -4.88
CA HIS A 56 5.12 3.73 -5.50
C HIS A 56 4.91 3.35 -6.96
N LEU A 57 3.85 2.59 -7.26
CA LEU A 57 3.46 2.25 -8.63
C LEU A 57 3.18 3.51 -9.45
N LEU A 58 2.42 4.47 -8.91
CA LEU A 58 2.16 5.74 -9.58
C LEU A 58 3.46 6.48 -9.92
N ASN A 59 4.35 6.63 -8.94
CA ASN A 59 5.64 7.30 -9.16
C ASN A 59 6.48 6.58 -10.22
N PHE A 60 6.48 5.25 -10.22
CA PHE A 60 7.14 4.44 -11.22
C PHE A 60 6.58 4.69 -12.63
N LEU A 61 5.25 4.61 -12.80
CA LEU A 61 4.58 4.83 -14.08
C LEU A 61 4.79 6.26 -14.60
N LEU A 62 4.70 7.28 -13.74
CA LEU A 62 4.96 8.66 -14.12
C LEU A 62 6.42 8.89 -14.55
N ASN A 63 7.38 8.14 -13.99
CA ASN A 63 8.76 8.20 -14.45
C ASN A 63 8.92 7.51 -15.81
N GLN A 64 8.27 6.37 -16.03
CA GLN A 64 8.28 5.70 -17.34
C GLN A 64 7.66 6.57 -18.43
N GLN A 65 6.57 7.28 -18.15
CA GLN A 65 5.94 8.17 -19.13
C GLN A 65 6.84 9.35 -19.54
N LYS A 66 7.80 9.75 -18.70
CA LYS A 66 8.81 10.75 -19.11
C LYS A 66 9.76 10.21 -20.17
N GLU A 67 10.05 8.91 -20.12
CA GLU A 67 10.92 8.22 -21.08
C GLU A 67 10.16 7.82 -22.35
N ASP A 68 8.91 7.40 -22.20
CA ASP A 68 7.97 7.12 -23.29
C ASP A 68 6.67 7.92 -23.13
N PRO A 69 6.59 9.12 -23.74
CA PRO A 69 5.39 9.96 -23.70
C PRO A 69 4.16 9.34 -24.35
N THR A 70 4.30 8.24 -25.10
CA THR A 70 3.18 7.55 -25.74
C THR A 70 2.45 6.58 -24.78
N MET A 71 2.99 6.36 -23.58
CA MET A 71 2.29 5.65 -22.52
C MET A 71 1.03 6.40 -22.06
N PHE A 72 -0.08 5.67 -21.97
CA PHE A 72 -1.32 6.19 -21.41
C PHE A 72 -1.38 5.90 -19.91
N ILE A 73 -1.63 6.93 -19.10
CA ILE A 73 -1.83 6.81 -17.65
C ILE A 73 -3.07 7.63 -17.30
N GLN A 74 -4.05 6.99 -16.67
CA GLN A 74 -5.26 7.60 -16.16
C GLN A 74 -5.39 7.31 -14.66
N LEU A 75 -5.60 8.37 -13.89
CA LEU A 75 -5.76 8.31 -12.44
C LEU A 75 -7.22 8.59 -12.10
N LEU A 76 -7.81 7.76 -11.25
CA LEU A 76 -9.10 8.05 -10.66
C LEU A 76 -8.90 8.50 -9.22
N ILE A 77 -9.16 9.78 -8.98
CA ILE A 77 -9.14 10.38 -7.65
C ILE A 77 -10.58 10.39 -7.14
N ASN A 78 -10.79 9.88 -5.92
CA ASN A 78 -12.09 9.96 -5.28
C ASN A 78 -12.39 11.42 -4.93
N PRO A 79 -13.47 12.01 -5.45
CA PRO A 79 -13.76 13.44 -5.29
C PRO A 79 -14.10 13.84 -3.85
N ASP A 80 -14.54 12.89 -3.01
CA ASP A 80 -14.95 13.16 -1.63
C ASP A 80 -13.78 13.08 -0.64
N SER A 81 -12.67 12.43 -1.02
CA SER A 81 -11.56 12.14 -0.11
C SER A 81 -10.19 12.59 -0.60
N ASP A 82 -10.09 13.11 -1.82
CA ASP A 82 -8.84 13.45 -2.51
C ASP A 82 -7.82 12.29 -2.56
N LYS A 83 -8.31 11.05 -2.44
CA LYS A 83 -7.47 9.85 -2.46
C LYS A 83 -7.45 9.22 -3.84
N LEU A 84 -6.27 8.81 -4.28
CA LEU A 84 -6.10 7.93 -5.42
C LEU A 84 -6.83 6.62 -5.16
N SER A 85 -7.82 6.32 -6.01
CA SER A 85 -8.65 5.12 -5.91
C SER A 85 -8.22 4.08 -6.91
N GLU A 86 -7.94 4.50 -8.15
CA GLU A 86 -7.59 3.59 -9.23
C GLU A 86 -6.49 4.19 -10.10
N ILE A 87 -5.69 3.29 -10.69
CA ILE A 87 -4.66 3.62 -11.67
C ILE A 87 -4.91 2.71 -12.87
N PHE A 88 -5.15 3.31 -14.03
CA PHE A 88 -5.19 2.61 -15.31
C PHE A 88 -4.00 3.04 -16.14
N TRP A 89 -3.28 2.09 -16.73
CA TRP A 89 -2.14 2.39 -17.58
C TRP A 89 -2.02 1.40 -18.74
N MET A 90 -1.52 1.90 -19.87
CA MET A 90 -1.19 1.09 -21.04
C MET A 90 0.13 1.58 -21.64
N THR A 91 1.00 0.64 -21.99
CA THR A 91 2.20 0.94 -22.78
C THR A 91 1.83 1.18 -24.24
N ALA A 92 2.69 1.89 -24.98
CA ALA A 92 2.50 2.15 -26.41
C ALA A 92 2.16 0.89 -27.22
N ASN A 93 2.86 -0.21 -26.91
CA ASN A 93 2.69 -1.49 -27.57
C ASN A 93 1.34 -2.16 -27.27
N GLN A 94 0.71 -1.83 -26.13
CA GLN A 94 -0.60 -2.37 -25.76
C GLN A 94 -1.76 -1.55 -26.36
N ILE A 95 -1.51 -0.32 -26.80
CA ILE A 95 -2.51 0.54 -27.44
C ILE A 95 -2.72 0.15 -28.91
N MET A 96 -1.74 -0.48 -29.56
CA MET A 96 -1.77 -0.82 -30.99
C MET A 96 -2.32 -2.22 -31.32
N LEU A 97 -2.97 -2.89 -30.36
CA LEU A 97 -3.62 -4.21 -30.54
C LEU A 97 -5.12 -4.08 -30.85
#